data_AF-A0A9E1UUN5-F1
#
_entry.id   AF-A0A9E1UUN5-F1
#
_cell.length_a   1.000
_cell.length_b   1.000
_cell.length_c   1.000
_cell.angle_alpha   90.00
_cell.angle_beta   90.00
_cell.angle_gamma   90.00
#
_symmetry.space_group_name_H-M   'P 1'
#
loop_
_entity.id
_entity.type
_entity.pdbx_description
1 polymer ?
#
loop_
_entity_poly.entity_id
_entity_poly.type
_entity_poly.pdbx_seq_one_letter_code
_entity_poly.pdbx_strand_id
1 'polypeptide(L)'
;MSKAMENETPRRFRKPALALAAVLFVAVLAGALVMLLGTSPPSPETIADRETAIEVLANTDLSELPEAEKLRYADKMLELRPWEPKGEPKPGLSEEQQQQLDRNIKGVFAARKREDMNRYAAMPKAEQIAYLDQVINKLVAGKKAKGGGKLAAGKEKAVGKQPGKDEAAVKAWIDNWMQTTGAEERTRTLEYKRALVERMEQRGITWP
;
A
#
# COMPACT_ATOMS: atom_id res chain seq x y z
N MET A 1 58.99 -21.16 58.30
CA MET A 1 58.22 -22.31 57.79
C MET A 1 56.73 -21.95 57.83
N SER A 2 56.13 -21.60 56.68
CA SER A 2 54.67 -21.53 56.50
C SER A 2 54.35 -22.07 55.11
N LYS A 3 53.52 -23.11 55.07
CA LYS A 3 53.11 -23.84 53.87
C LYS A 3 52.11 -23.01 53.06
N ALA A 4 52.33 -22.93 51.75
CA ALA A 4 51.35 -22.41 50.79
C ALA A 4 50.15 -23.37 50.71
N MET A 5 48.94 -22.84 50.83
CA MET A 5 47.70 -23.55 50.53
C MET A 5 47.43 -23.46 49.03
N GLU A 6 47.62 -24.56 48.30
CA GLU A 6 47.11 -24.73 46.95
C GLU A 6 45.59 -24.91 46.99
N ASN A 7 44.88 -23.98 46.38
CA ASN A 7 43.43 -23.98 46.27
C ASN A 7 43.05 -24.63 44.93
N GLU A 8 43.03 -25.96 44.89
CA GLU A 8 42.58 -26.71 43.70
C GLU A 8 41.06 -26.63 43.57
N THR A 9 40.58 -25.78 42.66
CA THR A 9 39.17 -25.76 42.27
C THR A 9 38.86 -26.96 41.36
N PRO A 10 37.80 -27.75 41.64
CA PRO A 10 37.53 -28.98 40.91
C PRO A 10 37.07 -28.71 39.47
N ARG A 11 37.93 -29.08 38.49
CA ARG A 11 37.70 -28.98 37.04
C ARG A 11 36.55 -29.85 36.47
N ARG A 12 35.82 -30.60 37.29
CA ARG A 12 34.90 -31.66 36.81
C ARG A 12 33.51 -31.18 36.34
N PHE A 13 33.10 -29.95 36.62
CA PHE A 13 31.76 -29.44 36.24
C PHE A 13 31.70 -28.54 35.00
N ARG A 14 32.83 -28.26 34.33
CA ARG A 14 32.86 -27.31 33.20
C ARG A 14 32.32 -27.87 31.88
N LYS A 15 32.38 -29.19 31.68
CA LYS A 15 31.99 -29.83 30.41
C LYS A 15 30.47 -29.81 30.13
N PRO A 16 29.56 -30.11 31.09
CA PRO A 16 28.13 -30.04 30.80
C PRO A 16 27.61 -28.61 30.64
N ALA A 17 28.19 -27.64 31.35
CA ALA A 17 27.81 -26.22 31.24
C ALA A 17 28.16 -25.61 29.86
N LEU A 18 29.32 -25.98 29.30
CA LEU A 18 29.72 -25.55 27.95
C LEU A 18 28.84 -26.17 26.85
N ALA A 19 28.41 -27.43 27.02
CA ALA A 19 27.51 -28.08 26.07
C ALA A 19 26.11 -27.45 26.06
N LEU A 20 25.57 -27.10 27.23
CA LEU A 20 24.26 -26.43 27.34
C LEU A 20 24.28 -25.03 26.72
N ALA A 21 25.35 -24.26 26.96
CA ALA A 21 25.52 -22.93 26.37
C ALA A 21 25.63 -22.96 24.84
N ALA A 22 26.32 -23.97 24.28
CA ALA A 22 26.42 -24.16 22.84
C ALA A 22 25.06 -24.51 22.19
N VAL A 23 24.25 -25.36 22.84
CA VAL A 23 22.90 -25.69 22.36
C VAL A 23 21.98 -24.47 22.39
N LEU A 24 22.02 -23.67 23.46
CA LEU A 24 21.25 -22.43 23.56
C LEU A 24 21.70 -21.42 22.49
N PHE A 25 23.00 -21.30 22.23
CA PHE A 25 23.51 -20.41 21.20
C PHE A 25 23.08 -20.84 19.79
N VAL A 26 23.11 -22.13 19.48
CA VAL A 26 22.60 -22.65 18.19
C VAL A 26 21.09 -22.46 18.07
N ALA A 27 20.32 -22.64 19.15
CA ALA A 27 18.88 -22.39 19.15
C ALA A 27 18.54 -20.90 18.93
N VAL A 28 19.31 -19.99 19.54
CA VAL A 28 19.18 -18.54 19.33
C VAL A 28 19.57 -18.16 17.90
N LEU A 29 20.63 -18.74 17.35
CA LEU A 29 21.03 -18.50 15.95
C LEU A 29 20.01 -19.08 14.96
N ALA A 30 19.44 -20.25 15.23
CA ALA A 30 18.37 -20.82 14.40
C ALA A 30 17.09 -19.98 14.47
N GLY A 31 16.71 -19.50 15.66
CA GLY A 31 15.59 -18.58 15.82
C GLY A 31 15.81 -17.24 15.11
N ALA A 32 17.02 -16.67 15.22
CA ALA A 32 17.41 -15.46 14.50
C ALA A 32 17.44 -15.67 12.98
N LEU A 33 17.90 -16.84 12.52
CA LEU A 33 17.91 -17.19 11.09
C LEU A 33 16.49 -17.36 10.54
N VAL A 34 15.56 -17.96 11.28
CA VAL A 34 14.15 -18.06 10.88
C VAL A 34 13.49 -16.68 10.83
N MET A 35 13.82 -15.78 11.75
CA MET A 35 13.36 -14.39 11.69
C MET A 35 14.00 -13.59 10.54
N LEU A 36 15.26 -13.86 10.19
CA LEU A 36 15.96 -13.22 9.08
C LEU A 36 15.52 -13.75 7.70
N LEU A 37 15.11 -15.02 7.62
CA LEU A 37 14.62 -15.67 6.40
C LEU A 37 13.13 -15.42 6.17
N GLY A 38 12.59 -14.28 6.63
CA GLY A 38 11.18 -13.90 6.51
C GLY A 38 10.56 -14.43 5.21
N THR A 39 9.46 -15.17 5.34
CA THR A 39 8.84 -15.88 4.21
C THR A 39 8.57 -14.88 3.10
N SER A 40 9.27 -15.02 1.98
CA SER A 40 9.06 -14.15 0.83
C SER A 40 7.60 -14.21 0.43
N PRO A 41 6.97 -13.06 0.15
CA PRO A 41 5.57 -13.03 -0.23
C PRO A 41 5.32 -13.94 -1.45
N PRO A 42 4.17 -14.63 -1.50
CA PRO A 42 3.84 -15.51 -2.61
C PRO A 42 3.66 -14.69 -3.89
N SER A 43 4.23 -15.15 -5.00
CA SER A 43 4.22 -14.41 -6.26
C SER A 43 2.79 -14.01 -6.68
N PRO A 44 2.57 -12.80 -7.23
CA PRO A 44 1.26 -12.39 -7.73
C PRO A 44 0.61 -13.38 -8.71
N GLU A 45 1.43 -14.09 -9.50
CA GLU A 45 0.93 -15.06 -10.48
C GLU A 45 0.29 -16.30 -9.85
N THR A 46 0.65 -16.63 -8.60
CA THR A 46 0.09 -17.79 -7.90
C THR A 46 -1.24 -17.49 -7.23
N ILE A 47 -1.71 -16.24 -7.26
CA ILE A 47 -2.97 -15.82 -6.68
C ILE A 47 -4.10 -16.19 -7.64
N ALA A 48 -4.82 -17.28 -7.34
CA ALA A 48 -5.86 -17.80 -8.23
C ALA A 48 -7.16 -16.96 -8.19
N ASP A 49 -7.52 -16.45 -7.01
CA ASP A 49 -8.79 -15.79 -6.75
C ASP A 49 -8.67 -14.64 -5.75
N ARG A 50 -9.79 -13.96 -5.51
CA ARG A 50 -9.87 -12.78 -4.67
C ARG A 50 -9.64 -13.11 -3.21
N GLU A 51 -10.18 -14.23 -2.74
CA GLU A 51 -10.08 -14.70 -1.36
C GLU A 51 -8.61 -14.95 -1.01
N THR A 52 -7.89 -15.64 -1.90
CA THR A 52 -6.44 -15.84 -1.81
C THR A 52 -5.70 -14.50 -1.82
N ALA A 53 -6.10 -13.55 -2.69
CA ALA A 53 -5.49 -12.22 -2.71
C ALA A 53 -5.65 -11.49 -1.36
N ILE A 54 -6.83 -11.56 -0.75
CA ILE A 54 -7.12 -10.95 0.55
C ILE A 54 -6.26 -11.62 1.63
N GLU A 55 -6.17 -12.95 1.65
CA GLU A 55 -5.35 -13.68 2.61
C GLU A 55 -3.86 -13.29 2.50
N VAL A 56 -3.32 -13.25 1.29
CA VAL A 56 -1.93 -12.85 1.03
C VAL A 56 -1.68 -11.43 1.53
N LEU A 57 -2.57 -10.49 1.17
CA LEU A 57 -2.44 -9.09 1.55
C LEU A 57 -2.70 -8.83 3.04
N ALA A 58 -3.46 -9.67 3.73
CA ALA A 58 -3.73 -9.52 5.15
C ALA A 58 -2.61 -10.12 6.03
N ASN A 59 -1.93 -11.16 5.55
CA ASN A 59 -0.96 -11.93 6.34
C ASN A 59 0.50 -11.69 5.93
N THR A 60 0.76 -10.99 4.84
CA THR A 60 2.13 -10.73 4.37
C THR A 60 2.43 -9.25 4.36
N ASP A 61 3.60 -8.83 4.84
CA ASP A 61 4.01 -7.44 4.72
C ASP A 61 4.58 -7.16 3.32
N LEU A 62 3.87 -6.32 2.54
CA LEU A 62 4.30 -5.90 1.21
C LEU A 62 4.93 -4.50 1.22
N SER A 63 5.09 -3.88 2.39
CA SER A 63 5.58 -2.51 2.54
C SER A 63 7.00 -2.34 1.96
N GLU A 64 7.87 -3.33 2.16
CA GLU A 64 9.26 -3.34 1.72
C GLU A 64 9.47 -3.90 0.30
N LEU A 65 8.39 -4.32 -0.39
CA LEU A 65 8.54 -4.86 -1.74
C LEU A 65 9.04 -3.80 -2.74
N PRO A 66 9.90 -4.20 -3.70
CA PRO A 66 10.24 -3.36 -4.84
C PRO A 66 9.00 -2.87 -5.58
N GLU A 67 9.08 -1.66 -6.13
CA GLU A 67 7.94 -1.02 -6.82
C GLU A 67 7.42 -1.88 -7.98
N ALA A 68 8.31 -2.54 -8.73
CA ALA A 68 7.93 -3.46 -9.80
C ALA A 68 7.08 -4.64 -9.31
N GLU A 69 7.36 -5.21 -8.14
CA GLU A 69 6.55 -6.29 -7.57
C GLU A 69 5.21 -5.76 -7.07
N LYS A 70 5.19 -4.59 -6.43
CA LYS A 70 3.93 -3.91 -6.05
C LYS A 70 3.04 -3.66 -7.27
N LEU A 71 3.61 -3.29 -8.42
CA LEU A 71 2.85 -3.16 -9.67
C LEU A 71 2.22 -4.48 -10.11
N ARG A 72 2.96 -5.60 -10.02
CA ARG A 72 2.42 -6.93 -10.37
C ARG A 72 1.26 -7.34 -9.47
N TYR A 73 1.35 -7.10 -8.16
CA TYR A 73 0.20 -7.29 -7.26
C TYR A 73 -0.99 -6.42 -7.67
N ALA A 74 -0.76 -5.15 -8.01
CA ALA A 74 -1.84 -4.24 -8.39
C ALA A 74 -2.57 -4.74 -9.64
N ASP A 75 -1.81 -5.23 -10.62
CA ASP A 75 -2.33 -5.73 -11.89
C ASP A 75 -3.14 -6.99 -11.66
N LYS A 76 -2.64 -7.90 -10.82
CA LYS A 76 -3.39 -9.09 -10.45
C LYS A 76 -4.70 -8.77 -9.74
N MET A 77 -4.69 -7.82 -8.80
CA MET A 77 -5.90 -7.39 -8.11
C MET A 77 -6.93 -6.74 -9.04
N LEU A 78 -6.47 -6.04 -10.09
CA LEU A 78 -7.34 -5.45 -11.11
C LEU A 78 -7.92 -6.49 -12.08
N GLU A 79 -7.22 -7.59 -12.30
CA GLU A 79 -7.68 -8.76 -13.06
C GLU A 79 -8.81 -9.49 -12.31
N LEU A 80 -8.65 -9.69 -11.01
CA LEU A 80 -9.59 -10.42 -10.13
C LEU A 80 -10.89 -9.64 -9.81
N ARG A 81 -11.35 -8.76 -10.71
CA ARG A 81 -12.54 -7.91 -10.47
C ARG A 81 -13.85 -8.71 -10.44
N PRO A 82 -14.85 -8.25 -9.67
CA PRO A 82 -14.95 -6.94 -9.00
C PRO A 82 -14.19 -6.87 -7.66
N TRP A 83 -13.20 -5.96 -7.60
CA TRP A 83 -12.54 -5.58 -6.37
C TRP A 83 -13.38 -4.49 -5.70
N GLU A 84 -13.93 -4.77 -4.52
CA GLU A 84 -14.62 -3.79 -3.69
C GLU A 84 -13.73 -3.37 -2.51
N PRO A 85 -13.05 -2.22 -2.62
CA PRO A 85 -12.38 -1.61 -1.50
C PRO A 85 -13.23 -0.43 -1.03
N LYS A 86 -13.90 -0.56 0.12
CA LYS A 86 -13.86 0.45 1.18
C LYS A 86 -14.83 0.12 2.30
N GLY A 87 -14.29 0.16 3.51
CA GLY A 87 -15.04 0.52 4.72
C GLY A 87 -15.63 -0.64 5.49
N GLU A 88 -15.88 -1.78 4.85
CA GLU A 88 -16.39 -2.95 5.57
C GLU A 88 -15.23 -3.87 5.97
N PRO A 89 -15.07 -4.16 7.28
CA PRO A 89 -14.10 -5.14 7.74
C PRO A 89 -14.40 -6.48 7.10
N LYS A 90 -13.35 -7.18 6.64
CA LYS A 90 -13.52 -8.48 6.02
C LYS A 90 -13.86 -9.51 7.11
N PRO A 91 -14.93 -10.30 6.94
CA PRO A 91 -15.28 -11.32 7.91
C PRO A 91 -14.12 -12.31 8.05
N GLY A 92 -13.75 -12.63 9.28
CA GLY A 92 -12.67 -13.58 9.60
C GLY A 92 -11.27 -12.97 9.72
N LEU A 93 -11.08 -11.67 9.47
CA LEU A 93 -9.81 -11.00 9.75
C LEU A 93 -9.79 -10.38 11.16
N SER A 94 -8.65 -10.48 11.85
CA SER A 94 -8.36 -9.70 13.03
C SER A 94 -8.22 -8.21 12.69
N GLU A 95 -8.27 -7.34 13.70
CA GLU A 95 -8.03 -5.91 13.50
C GLU A 95 -6.64 -5.64 12.88
N GLU A 96 -5.61 -6.34 13.36
CA GLU A 96 -4.24 -6.23 12.85
C GLU A 96 -4.14 -6.66 11.38
N GLN A 97 -4.79 -7.78 11.01
CA GLN A 97 -4.87 -8.26 9.63
C GLN A 97 -5.63 -7.28 8.73
N GLN A 98 -6.71 -6.68 9.23
CA GLN A 98 -7.45 -5.65 8.50
C GLN A 98 -6.60 -4.40 8.26
N GLN A 99 -5.83 -3.96 9.26
CA GLN A 99 -4.91 -2.83 9.10
C GLN A 99 -3.77 -3.15 8.14
N GLN A 100 -3.21 -4.38 8.18
CA GLN A 100 -2.18 -4.82 7.25
C GLN A 100 -2.71 -4.88 5.81
N LEU A 101 -3.89 -5.46 5.62
CA LEU A 101 -4.60 -5.48 4.35
C LEU A 101 -4.75 -4.05 3.79
N ASP A 102 -5.23 -3.11 4.60
CA ASP A 102 -5.39 -1.72 4.21
C ASP A 102 -4.06 -1.04 3.82
N ARG A 103 -2.99 -1.28 4.57
CA ARG A 103 -1.65 -0.75 4.26
C ARG A 103 -1.14 -1.31 2.92
N ASN A 104 -1.24 -2.61 2.73
CA ASN A 104 -0.77 -3.28 1.51
C ASN A 104 -1.55 -2.85 0.27
N ILE A 105 -2.89 -2.82 0.36
CA ILE A 105 -3.76 -2.30 -0.71
C ILE A 105 -3.33 -0.87 -1.07
N LYS A 106 -3.17 0.00 -0.07
CA LYS A 106 -2.75 1.40 -0.31
C LYS A 106 -1.40 1.46 -1.01
N GLY A 107 -0.41 0.71 -0.56
CA GLY A 107 0.94 0.69 -1.15
C GLY A 107 0.95 0.18 -2.59
N VAL A 108 0.28 -0.94 -2.85
CA VAL A 108 0.15 -1.57 -4.16
C VAL A 108 -0.54 -0.64 -5.16
N PHE A 109 -1.69 -0.06 -4.80
CA PHE A 109 -2.39 0.87 -5.68
C PHE A 109 -1.72 2.23 -5.79
N ALA A 110 -0.92 2.66 -4.79
CA ALA A 110 -0.10 3.86 -4.90
C ALA A 110 1.00 3.69 -5.96
N ALA A 111 1.69 2.54 -5.98
CA ALA A 111 2.67 2.22 -7.01
C ALA A 111 2.04 2.24 -8.41
N ARG A 112 0.90 1.56 -8.59
CA ARG A 112 0.18 1.56 -9.87
C ARG A 112 -0.25 2.95 -10.31
N LYS A 113 -0.76 3.75 -9.37
CA LYS A 113 -1.13 5.12 -9.67
C LYS A 113 0.09 5.91 -10.13
N ARG A 114 1.23 5.82 -9.43
CA ARG A 114 2.46 6.53 -9.82
C ARG A 114 2.90 6.15 -11.23
N GLU A 115 2.86 4.88 -11.57
CA GLU A 115 3.17 4.39 -12.91
C GLU A 115 2.21 4.99 -13.96
N ASP A 116 0.91 5.03 -13.69
CA ASP A 116 -0.07 5.68 -14.57
C ASP A 116 0.22 7.18 -14.77
N MET A 117 0.68 7.88 -13.72
CA MET A 117 1.06 9.30 -13.80
C MET A 117 2.34 9.51 -14.59
N ASN A 118 3.34 8.66 -14.40
CA ASN A 118 4.59 8.70 -15.16
C ASN A 118 4.34 8.47 -16.65
N ARG A 119 3.54 7.45 -16.95
CA ARG A 119 3.12 7.14 -18.32
C ARG A 119 2.36 8.31 -18.94
N TYR A 120 1.41 8.90 -18.23
CA TYR A 120 0.70 10.08 -18.71
C TYR A 120 1.65 11.26 -19.01
N ALA A 121 2.59 11.56 -18.10
CA ALA A 121 3.54 12.65 -18.28
C ALA A 121 4.47 12.43 -19.49
N ALA A 122 4.80 11.18 -19.82
CA ALA A 122 5.62 10.81 -20.96
C ALA A 122 4.87 10.82 -22.31
N MET A 123 3.52 10.84 -22.31
CA MET A 123 2.73 10.84 -23.55
C MET A 123 2.82 12.18 -24.29
N PRO A 124 2.76 12.19 -25.64
CA PRO A 124 2.49 13.38 -26.43
C PRO A 124 1.16 14.04 -26.04
N LYS A 125 1.05 15.36 -26.20
CA LYS A 125 -0.17 16.12 -25.81
C LYS A 125 -1.47 15.57 -26.40
N ALA A 126 -1.44 15.11 -27.66
CA ALA A 126 -2.64 14.53 -28.30
C ALA A 126 -3.08 13.23 -27.61
N GLU A 127 -2.13 12.38 -27.22
CA GLU A 127 -2.40 11.12 -26.50
C GLU A 127 -2.85 11.38 -25.06
N GLN A 128 -2.30 12.40 -24.41
CA GLN A 128 -2.75 12.84 -23.08
C GLN A 128 -4.25 13.20 -23.08
N ILE A 129 -4.72 13.93 -24.09
CA ILE A 129 -6.14 14.28 -24.22
C ILE A 129 -7.01 13.02 -24.36
N ALA A 130 -6.62 12.10 -25.24
CA ALA A 130 -7.34 10.85 -25.44
C ALA A 130 -7.38 10.00 -24.14
N TYR A 131 -6.27 9.96 -23.41
CA TYR A 131 -6.18 9.29 -22.11
C TYR A 131 -7.14 9.91 -21.08
N LEU A 132 -7.14 11.25 -20.94
CA LEU A 132 -8.06 11.95 -20.05
C LEU A 132 -9.52 11.68 -20.42
N ASP A 133 -9.85 11.63 -21.71
CA ASP A 133 -11.20 11.30 -22.15
C ASP A 133 -11.65 9.90 -21.73
N GLN A 134 -10.75 8.91 -21.80
CA GLN A 134 -11.02 7.56 -21.31
C GLN A 134 -11.23 7.54 -19.79
N VAL A 135 -10.40 8.27 -19.03
CA VAL A 135 -10.54 8.38 -17.57
C VAL A 135 -11.88 9.02 -17.21
N ILE A 136 -12.24 10.12 -17.87
CA ILE A 136 -13.52 10.82 -17.65
C ILE A 136 -14.69 9.89 -17.97
N ASN A 137 -14.63 9.13 -19.07
CA ASN A 137 -15.68 8.17 -19.43
C ASN A 137 -15.88 7.10 -18.34
N LYS A 138 -14.78 6.59 -17.77
CA LYS A 138 -14.83 5.63 -16.65
C LYS A 138 -15.42 6.27 -15.39
N LEU A 139 -15.08 7.51 -15.09
CA LEU A 139 -15.63 8.25 -13.93
C LEU A 139 -17.13 8.48 -14.08
N VAL A 140 -17.57 8.94 -15.26
CA VAL A 140 -18.99 9.15 -15.58
C VAL A 140 -19.77 7.84 -15.47
N ALA A 141 -19.26 6.75 -16.07
CA ALA A 141 -19.88 5.44 -16.02
C ALA A 141 -19.97 4.90 -14.58
N GLY A 142 -18.89 5.02 -13.81
CA GLY A 142 -18.85 4.61 -12.41
C GLY A 142 -19.82 5.39 -11.52
N LYS A 143 -19.98 6.71 -11.74
CA LYS A 143 -20.95 7.51 -11.01
C LYS A 143 -22.39 7.08 -11.34
N LYS A 144 -22.68 6.86 -12.63
CA LYS A 144 -23.99 6.38 -13.10
C LYS A 144 -24.34 5.01 -12.50
N ALA A 145 -23.38 4.09 -12.44
CA ALA A 145 -23.57 2.75 -11.86
C ALA A 145 -23.85 2.79 -10.35
N LYS A 146 -23.28 3.77 -9.63
CA LYS A 146 -23.44 3.91 -8.17
C LYS A 146 -24.68 4.71 -7.73
N GLY A 147 -25.63 4.98 -8.64
CA GLY A 147 -26.83 5.77 -8.33
C GLY A 147 -26.55 7.26 -7.99
N GLY A 148 -25.31 7.72 -8.15
CA GLY A 148 -24.94 9.11 -7.91
C GLY A 148 -25.46 9.99 -9.05
N GLY A 149 -26.33 10.95 -8.72
CA GLY A 149 -27.07 11.79 -9.66
C GLY A 149 -26.26 12.39 -10.82
N LYS A 150 -26.99 12.70 -11.91
CA LYS A 150 -26.48 13.28 -13.17
C LYS A 150 -25.31 14.24 -12.92
N LEU A 151 -24.18 14.01 -13.60
CA LEU A 151 -23.18 15.06 -13.76
C LEU A 151 -23.87 16.18 -14.53
N ALA A 152 -24.12 17.31 -13.86
CA ALA A 152 -24.93 18.37 -14.41
C ALA A 152 -24.20 18.97 -15.62
N ALA A 153 -24.88 19.00 -16.77
CA ALA A 153 -24.41 19.68 -17.95
C ALA A 153 -24.68 21.19 -17.79
N GLY A 154 -23.70 21.92 -17.27
CA GLY A 154 -23.66 23.38 -17.29
C GLY A 154 -24.71 24.12 -16.43
N LYS A 155 -24.22 25.18 -15.76
CA LYS A 155 -24.96 26.24 -15.07
C LYS A 155 -25.84 25.82 -13.88
N GLU A 156 -25.19 25.69 -12.72
CA GLU A 156 -25.39 26.57 -11.55
C GLU A 156 -24.45 26.11 -10.45
N LYS A 157 -23.72 27.04 -9.83
CA LYS A 157 -22.92 26.78 -8.63
C LYS A 157 -23.88 26.52 -7.47
N ALA A 158 -24.41 25.31 -7.36
CA ALA A 158 -24.95 24.84 -6.10
C ALA A 158 -23.76 24.56 -5.17
N VAL A 159 -23.40 25.55 -4.36
CA VAL A 159 -22.49 25.42 -3.21
C VAL A 159 -23.21 24.55 -2.17
N GLY A 160 -23.32 23.25 -2.46
CA GLY A 160 -23.69 22.25 -1.49
C GLY A 160 -22.51 22.07 -0.55
N LYS A 161 -22.61 22.63 0.66
CA LYS A 161 -21.67 22.37 1.76
C LYS A 161 -21.38 20.87 1.83
N GLN A 162 -20.17 20.46 1.46
CA GLN A 162 -19.66 19.16 1.89
C GLN A 162 -19.70 19.17 3.43
N PRO A 163 -20.29 18.14 4.09
CA PRO A 163 -20.17 18.01 5.52
C PRO A 163 -18.69 17.97 5.87
N GLY A 164 -18.28 18.87 6.76
CA GLY A 164 -16.89 19.22 7.02
C GLY A 164 -16.03 17.98 7.26
N LYS A 165 -15.11 17.73 6.33
CA LYS A 165 -13.89 17.03 6.72
C LYS A 165 -13.17 17.98 7.65
N ASP A 166 -13.05 17.57 8.91
CA ASP A 166 -12.25 18.23 9.94
C ASP A 166 -11.00 18.88 9.32
N GLU A 167 -10.89 20.20 9.39
CA GLU A 167 -9.78 20.95 8.81
C GLU A 167 -8.44 20.42 9.33
N ALA A 168 -8.40 19.95 10.58
CA ALA A 168 -7.23 19.31 11.15
C ALA A 168 -6.90 17.99 10.45
N ALA A 169 -7.90 17.18 10.10
CA ALA A 169 -7.71 15.94 9.35
C ALA A 169 -7.25 16.20 7.90
N VAL A 170 -7.79 17.24 7.26
CA VAL A 170 -7.34 17.66 5.92
C VAL A 170 -5.90 18.15 5.98
N LYS A 171 -5.56 18.98 6.96
CA LYS A 171 -4.19 19.50 7.15
C LYS A 171 -3.22 18.36 7.44
N ALA A 172 -3.54 17.45 8.35
CA ALA A 172 -2.71 16.28 8.66
C ALA A 172 -2.50 15.39 7.42
N TRP A 173 -3.54 15.23 6.59
CA TRP A 173 -3.42 14.51 5.33
C TRP A 173 -2.49 15.22 4.34
N ILE A 174 -2.60 16.54 4.19
CA ILE A 174 -1.71 17.35 3.34
C ILE A 174 -0.27 17.25 3.85
N ASP A 175 -0.05 17.45 5.15
CA ASP A 175 1.28 17.41 5.77
C ASP A 175 1.92 16.03 5.56
N ASN A 176 1.17 14.95 5.81
CA ASN A 176 1.64 13.59 5.55
C ASN A 176 1.94 13.36 4.07
N TRP A 177 1.10 13.86 3.16
CA TRP A 177 1.35 13.76 1.71
C TRP A 177 2.63 14.51 1.31
N MET A 178 2.85 15.71 1.86
CA MET A 178 4.07 16.50 1.64
C MET A 178 5.33 15.86 2.25
N GLN A 179 5.21 15.07 3.31
CA GLN A 179 6.35 14.37 3.90
C GLN A 179 6.69 13.06 3.17
N THR A 180 5.67 12.37 2.65
CA THR A 180 5.81 11.02 2.08
C THR A 180 5.96 10.97 0.56
N THR A 181 5.74 12.09 -0.14
CA THR A 181 5.87 12.15 -1.61
C THR A 181 6.91 13.18 -2.04
N GLY A 182 7.75 12.80 -3.02
CA GLY A 182 8.80 13.68 -3.54
C GLY A 182 8.24 14.88 -4.31
N ALA A 183 9.02 15.96 -4.42
CA ALA A 183 8.59 17.20 -5.06
C ALA A 183 8.10 16.99 -6.51
N GLU A 184 8.83 16.20 -7.30
CA GLU A 184 8.44 15.89 -8.68
C GLU A 184 7.14 15.09 -8.77
N GLU A 185 6.96 14.08 -7.91
CA GLU A 185 5.74 13.28 -7.87
C GLU A 185 4.52 14.15 -7.52
N ARG A 186 4.70 15.09 -6.58
CA ARG A 186 3.65 16.07 -6.25
C ARG A 186 3.31 16.96 -7.42
N THR A 187 4.30 17.51 -8.11
CA THR A 187 4.09 18.35 -9.30
C THR A 187 3.32 17.60 -10.38
N ARG A 188 3.76 16.39 -10.75
CA ARG A 188 3.05 15.54 -11.73
C ARG A 188 1.62 15.23 -11.28
N THR A 189 1.44 14.98 -9.98
CA THR A 189 0.12 14.75 -9.39
C THR A 189 -0.81 15.94 -9.57
N LEU A 190 -0.33 17.15 -9.30
CA LEU A 190 -1.10 18.38 -9.43
C LEU A 190 -1.38 18.71 -10.89
N GLU A 191 -0.41 18.56 -11.78
CA GLU A 191 -0.56 18.79 -13.22
C GLU A 191 -1.60 17.87 -13.83
N TYR A 192 -1.53 16.56 -13.56
CA TYR A 192 -2.53 15.61 -14.02
C TYR A 192 -3.93 15.93 -13.50
N LYS A 193 -4.07 16.27 -12.20
CA LYS A 193 -5.36 16.65 -11.62
C LYS A 193 -5.92 17.91 -12.28
N ARG A 194 -5.08 18.93 -12.49
CA ARG A 194 -5.49 20.16 -13.18
C ARG A 194 -5.95 19.88 -14.60
N ALA A 195 -5.19 19.11 -15.37
CA ALA A 195 -5.53 18.73 -16.73
C ALA A 195 -6.83 17.92 -16.81
N LEU A 196 -7.06 17.01 -15.85
CA LEU A 196 -8.30 16.24 -15.75
C LEU A 196 -9.51 17.16 -15.50
N VAL A 197 -9.41 18.08 -14.53
CA VAL A 197 -10.48 19.05 -14.22
C VAL A 197 -10.76 19.94 -15.43
N GLU A 198 -9.72 20.52 -16.04
CA GLU A 198 -9.86 21.35 -17.24
C GLU A 198 -10.55 20.58 -18.38
N ARG A 199 -10.14 19.33 -18.62
CA ARG A 199 -10.76 18.50 -19.66
C ARG A 199 -12.22 18.16 -19.35
N MET A 200 -12.56 17.94 -18.08
CA MET A 200 -13.95 17.75 -17.66
C MET A 200 -14.79 19.00 -17.90
N GLU A 201 -14.27 20.19 -17.57
CA GLU A 201 -14.93 21.47 -17.83
C GLU A 201 -15.15 21.70 -19.34
N GLN A 202 -14.14 21.42 -20.17
CA GLN A 202 -14.27 21.45 -21.64
C GLN A 202 -15.38 20.52 -22.15
N ARG A 203 -15.63 19.42 -21.45
CA ARG A 203 -16.71 18.46 -21.74
C ARG A 203 -18.04 18.78 -21.06
N GLY A 204 -18.14 19.92 -20.37
CA GLY A 204 -19.34 20.34 -19.66
C GLY A 204 -19.67 19.52 -18.42
N ILE A 205 -18.68 18.83 -17.84
CA ILE A 205 -18.82 17.99 -16.65
C ILE A 205 -18.30 18.76 -15.44
N THR A 206 -19.18 19.04 -14.48
CA THR A 206 -18.77 19.62 -13.19
C THR A 206 -18.39 18.53 -12.19
N TRP A 207 -17.23 18.69 -11.57
CA TRP A 207 -16.80 17.86 -10.44
C TRP A 207 -17.10 18.60 -9.13
N PRO A 208 -17.69 17.96 -8.12
CA PRO A 208 -18.00 18.58 -6.84
C PRO A 208 -16.76 18.82 -5.96
#